data_AF-A0A4R3VKK0-F1
#
_entry.id   AF-A0A4R3VKK0-F1
#
_cell.length_a   1.000
_cell.length_b   1.000
_cell.length_c   1.000
_cell.angle_alpha   90.00
_cell.angle_beta   90.00
_cell.angle_gamma   90.00
#
_symmetry.space_group_name_H-M   'P 1'
#
loop_
_entity.id
_entity.type
_entity.pdbx_description
1 polymer ?
#
loop_
_entity_poly.entity_id
_entity_poly.type
_entity_poly.pdbx_seq_one_letter_code
_entity_poly.pdbx_strand_id
1 'polypeptide(L)'
;MKKIVQRYSVDDRIEKYLTTGEGLNWESFDFALNKKPGNLFRKGIVFSGSTKLPDNDEDAVLTGLHHWCQCLSEVRGAVVHSEWQVTIDDRDIPWSHEVNAYDPACLYKDAR
;
A
#
# COMPACT_ATOMS: atom_id res chain seq x y z
N MET A 1 -10.25 8.53 -1.66
CA MET A 1 -9.18 8.19 -0.71
C MET A 1 -9.69 7.50 0.55
N LYS A 2 -10.22 8.20 1.58
CA LYS A 2 -10.62 7.56 2.86
C LYS A 2 -11.54 6.34 2.70
N LYS A 3 -12.57 6.47 1.85
CA LYS A 3 -13.49 5.35 1.53
C LYS A 3 -12.78 4.17 0.85
N ILE A 4 -11.76 4.42 0.03
CA ILE A 4 -10.98 3.37 -0.62
C ILE A 4 -10.18 2.63 0.45
N VAL A 5 -9.37 3.36 1.25
CA VAL A 5 -8.58 2.74 2.32
C VAL A 5 -9.46 1.94 3.29
N GLN A 6 -10.64 2.46 3.66
CA GLN A 6 -11.59 1.73 4.52
C GLN A 6 -12.06 0.40 3.93
N ARG A 7 -12.29 0.31 2.61
CA ARG A 7 -12.68 -0.96 1.96
C ARG A 7 -11.57 -2.01 2.00
N TYR A 8 -10.32 -1.56 2.05
CA TYR A 8 -9.14 -2.40 2.17
C TYR A 8 -8.68 -2.55 3.62
N SER A 9 -9.44 -2.06 4.61
CA SER A 9 -9.11 -2.27 6.01
C SER A 9 -9.00 -3.77 6.29
N VAL A 10 -8.02 -4.11 7.11
CA VAL A 10 -7.75 -5.46 7.60
C VAL A 10 -8.02 -5.57 9.09
N ASP A 11 -8.69 -4.58 9.71
CA ASP A 11 -8.90 -4.51 11.16
C ASP A 11 -9.62 -5.77 11.70
N ASP A 12 -10.66 -6.26 11.01
CA ASP A 12 -11.33 -7.52 11.37
C ASP A 12 -10.38 -8.74 11.30
N ARG A 13 -9.42 -8.72 10.36
CA ARG A 13 -8.42 -9.79 10.20
C ARG A 13 -7.37 -9.72 11.31
N ILE A 14 -6.98 -8.51 11.70
CA ILE A 14 -6.10 -8.27 12.85
C ILE A 14 -6.76 -8.78 14.13
N GLU A 15 -8.01 -8.40 14.38
CA GLU A 15 -8.77 -8.86 15.56
C GLU A 15 -8.89 -10.38 15.58
N LYS A 16 -9.21 -11.01 14.44
CA LYS A 16 -9.22 -12.47 14.33
C LYS A 16 -7.86 -13.07 14.70
N TYR A 17 -6.76 -12.59 14.12
CA TYR A 17 -5.43 -13.12 14.40
C TYR A 17 -5.05 -12.96 15.88
N LEU A 18 -5.34 -11.80 16.49
CA LEU A 18 -5.04 -11.56 17.90
C LEU A 18 -5.89 -12.41 18.85
N THR A 19 -7.10 -12.81 18.45
CA THR A 19 -8.01 -13.60 19.29
C THR A 19 -7.84 -15.10 19.12
N THR A 20 -7.53 -15.59 17.91
CA THR A 20 -7.49 -17.03 17.63
C THR A 20 -6.09 -17.54 17.26
N GLY A 21 -5.17 -16.65 16.89
CA GLY A 21 -3.88 -17.02 16.28
C GLY A 21 -3.98 -17.48 14.83
N GLU A 22 -5.19 -17.48 14.24
CA GLU A 22 -5.39 -17.91 12.86
C GLU A 22 -5.28 -16.75 11.87
N GLY A 23 -4.65 -17.00 10.73
CA GLY A 23 -4.49 -16.04 9.64
C GLY A 23 -3.14 -15.34 9.66
N LEU A 24 -3.04 -14.21 8.96
CA LEU A 24 -1.80 -13.45 8.83
C LEU A 24 -1.69 -12.39 9.92
N ASN A 25 -0.46 -12.08 10.33
CA ASN A 25 -0.14 -11.02 11.30
C ASN A 25 -0.20 -9.61 10.69
N TRP A 26 -1.36 -9.26 10.13
CA TRP A 26 -1.61 -7.94 9.53
C TRP A 26 -1.31 -6.79 10.51
N GLU A 27 -0.85 -5.65 9.97
CA GLU A 27 -0.88 -4.35 10.64
C GLU A 27 -1.84 -3.41 9.91
N SER A 28 -2.45 -2.47 10.64
CA SER A 28 -3.32 -1.46 10.04
C SER A 28 -2.50 -0.48 9.21
N PHE A 29 -3.09 0.01 8.12
CA PHE A 29 -2.45 1.01 7.27
C PHE A 29 -2.56 2.41 7.89
N ASP A 30 -1.44 2.91 8.42
CA ASP A 30 -1.35 4.28 8.93
C ASP A 30 -1.14 5.26 7.77
N PHE A 31 -2.00 6.27 7.68
CA PHE A 31 -1.92 7.27 6.61
C PHE A 31 -2.41 8.65 7.04
N ALA A 32 -1.79 9.65 6.42
CA ALA A 32 -2.13 11.06 6.57
C ALA A 32 -2.61 11.65 5.24
N LEU A 33 -3.70 12.40 5.31
CA LEU A 33 -4.09 13.33 4.24
C LEU A 33 -3.44 14.67 4.53
N ASN A 34 -2.33 14.91 3.85
CA ASN A 34 -1.61 16.16 3.96
C ASN A 34 -2.35 17.20 3.11
N LYS A 35 -2.90 18.23 3.76
CA LYS A 35 -3.59 19.33 3.07
C LYS A 35 -2.70 20.57 2.91
N LYS A 36 -1.40 20.44 3.21
CA LYS A 36 -0.48 21.57 3.07
C LYS A 36 -0.28 21.82 1.57
N PRO A 37 -0.80 22.94 1.03
CA PRO A 37 -0.59 23.24 -0.37
C PRO A 37 0.91 23.36 -0.63
N GLY A 38 1.34 22.88 -1.80
CA GLY A 38 2.68 23.17 -2.28
C GLY A 38 2.88 24.68 -2.44
N ASN A 39 4.13 25.10 -2.52
CA ASN A 39 4.51 26.45 -2.91
C ASN A 39 5.43 26.40 -4.12
N LEU A 40 5.92 27.56 -4.58
CA LEU A 40 6.84 27.66 -5.73
C LEU A 40 8.11 26.80 -5.60
N PHE A 41 8.50 26.39 -4.40
CA PHE A 41 9.74 25.66 -4.12
C PHE A 41 9.54 24.24 -3.59
N ARG A 42 8.30 23.84 -3.25
CA ARG A 42 8.01 22.54 -2.64
C ARG A 42 6.64 22.02 -3.06
N LYS A 43 6.61 20.79 -3.57
CA LYS A 43 5.36 20.07 -3.82
C LYS A 43 4.66 19.75 -2.49
N GLY A 44 3.35 19.98 -2.44
CA GLY A 44 2.52 19.57 -1.32
C GLY A 44 2.36 18.06 -1.33
N ILE A 45 2.49 17.43 -0.16
CA ILE A 45 2.09 16.03 -0.02
C ILE A 45 0.58 16.01 0.08
N VAL A 46 -0.10 15.17 -0.70
CA VAL A 46 -1.57 15.01 -0.67
C VAL A 46 -1.95 13.79 0.18
N PHE A 47 -1.15 12.74 0.08
CA PHE A 47 -1.36 11.44 0.71
C PHE A 47 0.00 10.83 1.03
N SER A 48 0.17 10.32 2.25
CA SER A 48 1.34 9.55 2.66
C SER A 48 0.91 8.52 3.69
N GLY A 49 1.53 7.35 3.69
CA GLY A 49 1.23 6.31 4.67
C GLY A 49 2.19 5.15 4.56
N SER A 50 2.09 4.24 5.50
CA SER A 50 2.91 3.04 5.59
C SER A 50 2.19 1.97 6.41
N THR A 51 2.55 0.74 6.15
CA THR A 51 2.18 -0.42 6.96
C THR A 51 3.32 -1.43 6.90
N LYS A 52 3.40 -2.31 7.89
CA LYS A 52 4.18 -3.53 7.72
C LYS A 52 3.38 -4.56 6.95
N LEU A 53 4.10 -5.37 6.19
CA LEU A 53 3.54 -6.54 5.54
C LEU A 53 3.53 -7.69 6.55
N PRO A 54 2.52 -8.58 6.48
CA PRO A 54 2.56 -9.80 7.25
C PRO A 54 3.70 -10.71 6.78
N ASP A 55 4.28 -11.46 7.70
CA ASP A 55 5.47 -12.29 7.51
C ASP A 55 5.42 -13.64 8.26
N ASN A 56 4.27 -13.99 8.85
CA ASN A 56 4.11 -15.17 9.68
C ASN A 56 3.82 -16.48 8.91
N ASP A 57 3.86 -16.45 7.58
CA ASP A 57 3.64 -17.59 6.67
C ASP A 57 4.47 -17.41 5.38
N GLU A 58 4.70 -18.48 4.63
CA GLU A 58 5.51 -18.51 3.40
C GLU A 58 4.99 -17.52 2.35
N ASP A 59 3.66 -17.43 2.19
CA ASP A 59 3.01 -16.54 1.22
C ASP A 59 2.50 -15.23 1.85
N ALA A 60 2.79 -14.98 3.13
CA ALA A 60 2.25 -13.84 3.87
C ALA A 60 2.64 -12.50 3.21
N VAL A 61 3.93 -12.31 2.96
CA VAL A 61 4.47 -11.07 2.38
C VAL A 61 3.86 -10.82 1.02
N LEU A 62 3.78 -11.85 0.17
CA LEU A 62 3.19 -11.79 -1.16
C LEU A 62 1.71 -11.38 -1.10
N THR A 63 0.95 -12.03 -0.23
CA THR A 63 -0.48 -11.76 -0.01
C THR A 63 -0.70 -10.32 0.45
N GLY A 64 0.08 -9.86 1.42
CA GLY A 64 0.03 -8.49 1.92
C GLY A 64 0.38 -7.47 0.86
N LEU A 65 1.45 -7.73 0.11
CA LEU A 65 1.93 -6.86 -0.96
C LEU A 65 0.88 -6.69 -2.05
N HIS A 66 0.26 -7.77 -2.53
CA HIS A 66 -0.82 -7.69 -3.52
C HIS A 66 -2.03 -6.91 -2.99
N HIS A 67 -2.47 -7.18 -1.75
CA HIS A 67 -3.60 -6.48 -1.13
C HIS A 67 -3.36 -4.96 -1.07
N TRP A 68 -2.20 -4.52 -0.59
CA TRP A 68 -1.88 -3.10 -0.48
C TRP A 68 -1.59 -2.43 -1.82
N CYS A 69 -0.95 -3.13 -2.78
CA CYS A 69 -0.78 -2.62 -4.14
C CYS A 69 -2.12 -2.36 -4.83
N GLN A 70 -3.13 -3.23 -4.65
CA GLN A 70 -4.49 -2.99 -5.14
C GLN A 70 -5.11 -1.75 -4.50
N CYS A 71 -5.03 -1.61 -3.18
CA CYS A 71 -5.50 -0.43 -2.47
C CYS A 71 -4.86 0.86 -3.02
N LEU A 72 -3.54 0.89 -3.12
CA LEU A 72 -2.78 2.06 -3.58
C LEU A 72 -3.06 2.37 -5.05
N SER A 73 -3.36 1.37 -5.87
CA SER A 73 -3.76 1.57 -7.27
C SER A 73 -5.08 2.30 -7.39
N GLU A 74 -6.07 1.91 -6.60
CA GLU A 74 -7.35 2.63 -6.52
C GLU A 74 -7.17 4.04 -5.96
N VAL A 75 -6.33 4.22 -4.94
CA VAL A 75 -6.04 5.55 -4.38
C VAL A 75 -5.41 6.44 -5.44
N ARG A 76 -4.40 5.97 -6.18
CA ARG A 76 -3.77 6.71 -7.28
C ARG A 76 -4.78 7.07 -8.38
N GLY A 77 -5.66 6.14 -8.76
CA GLY A 77 -6.73 6.42 -9.72
C GLY A 77 -7.70 7.53 -9.26
N ALA A 78 -7.91 7.67 -7.96
CA ALA A 78 -8.75 8.73 -7.38
C ALA A 78 -8.04 10.08 -7.16
N VAL A 79 -6.71 10.13 -7.28
CA VAL A 79 -5.89 11.32 -7.02
C VAL A 79 -5.01 11.57 -8.23
N VAL A 80 -5.64 12.15 -9.24
CA VAL A 80 -5.03 12.48 -10.52
C VAL A 80 -4.05 13.66 -10.40
N HIS A 81 -3.18 13.81 -11.40
CA HIS A 81 -2.21 14.91 -11.50
C HIS A 81 -1.24 15.04 -10.31
N SER A 82 -1.01 13.93 -9.60
CA SER A 82 -0.05 13.84 -8.50
C SER A 82 1.09 12.92 -8.86
N GLU A 83 2.27 13.21 -8.32
CA GLU A 83 3.40 12.28 -8.36
C GLU A 83 3.26 11.26 -7.24
N TRP A 84 3.70 10.04 -7.52
CA TRP A 84 3.57 8.91 -6.63
C TRP A 84 4.90 8.19 -6.50
N GLN A 85 5.24 7.85 -5.26
CA GLN A 85 6.30 6.94 -4.92
C GLN A 85 5.71 5.87 -4.01
N VAL A 86 5.91 4.61 -4.36
CA VAL A 86 5.48 3.45 -3.58
C VAL A 86 6.69 2.53 -3.49
N THR A 87 7.07 2.17 -2.27
CA THR A 87 8.28 1.40 -2.00
C THR A 87 8.00 0.24 -1.07
N ILE A 88 8.80 -0.82 -1.18
CA ILE A 88 8.94 -1.89 -0.20
C ILE A 88 10.43 -2.09 0.05
N ASP A 89 10.87 -2.02 1.31
CA ASP A 89 12.29 -2.15 1.69
C ASP A 89 13.22 -1.32 0.79
N ASP A 90 12.91 -0.03 0.63
CA ASP A 90 13.63 0.94 -0.21
C ASP A 90 13.67 0.64 -1.72
N ARG A 91 12.92 -0.37 -2.19
CA ARG A 91 12.74 -0.67 -3.62
C ARG A 91 11.44 -0.10 -4.14
N ASP A 92 11.51 0.64 -5.22
CA ASP A 92 10.32 1.18 -5.88
C ASP A 92 9.46 0.05 -6.48
N ILE A 93 8.14 0.18 -6.30
CA ILE A 93 7.14 -0.64 -6.98
C ILE A 93 6.65 0.17 -8.19
N PRO A 94 6.93 -0.28 -9.43
CA PRO A 94 6.59 0.45 -10.62
C PRO A 94 5.08 0.48 -10.83
N TRP A 95 4.62 1.59 -11.39
CA TRP A 95 3.26 1.70 -11.91
C TRP A 95 3.19 1.12 -13.31
N SER A 96 2.34 0.12 -13.52
CA SER A 96 2.00 -0.36 -14.85
C SER A 96 0.90 0.50 -15.45
N HIS A 97 1.25 1.21 -16.54
CA HIS A 97 0.28 1.99 -17.32
C HIS A 97 -0.67 1.11 -18.15
N GLU A 98 -0.29 -0.14 -18.44
CA GLU A 98 -1.11 -1.07 -19.22
C GLU A 98 -2.35 -1.51 -18.42
N VAL A 99 -2.14 -1.91 -17.16
CA VAL A 99 -3.22 -2.41 -16.29
C VAL A 99 -3.71 -1.38 -15.27
N ASN A 100 -3.12 -0.18 -15.26
CA ASN A 100 -3.40 0.89 -14.29
C ASN A 100 -3.30 0.39 -12.83
N ALA A 101 -2.20 -0.28 -12.52
CA ALA A 101 -1.95 -0.81 -11.18
C ALA A 101 -0.46 -0.81 -10.83
N TYR A 102 -0.17 -0.78 -9.53
CA TYR A 102 1.14 -1.15 -9.01
C TYR A 102 1.34 -2.64 -9.18
N ASP A 103 2.42 -3.02 -9.87
CA ASP A 103 2.76 -4.41 -10.14
C ASP A 103 4.00 -4.82 -9.32
N PRO A 104 3.82 -5.56 -8.21
CA PRO A 104 4.94 -6.06 -7.43
C PRO A 104 5.69 -7.21 -8.12
N ALA A 105 5.21 -7.72 -9.27
CA ALA A 105 5.84 -8.85 -9.96
C ALA A 105 7.26 -8.57 -10.45
N CYS A 106 7.63 -7.30 -10.60
CA CYS A 106 9.01 -6.92 -10.91
C CYS A 106 9.99 -7.32 -9.81
N LEU A 107 9.56 -7.39 -8.54
CA LEU A 107 10.43 -7.71 -7.40
C LEU A 107 10.88 -9.17 -7.38
N TYR A 108 10.16 -10.06 -8.08
CA TYR A 108 10.54 -11.47 -8.22
C TYR A 108 11.59 -11.71 -9.30
N LYS A 109 11.83 -10.72 -10.18
CA LYS A 109 12.80 -10.86 -11.28
C LYS A 109 14.24 -10.62 -10.82
N ASP A 110 14.44 -9.87 -9.74
CA ASP A 110 15.75 -9.55 -9.17
C ASP A 110 16.23 -10.56 -8.12
N ALA A 111 15.42 -11.59 -7.81
CA ALA A 111 15.76 -12.67 -6.88
C ALA A 111 16.39 -13.90 -7.56
N ARG A 112 16.85 -13.77 -8.81
CA ARG A 112 17.52 -14.83 -9.60
C ARG A 112 18.93 -14.45 -10.00
#